data_AF-A0A0S9L1H1-F1
#
_entry.id   AF-A0A0S9L1H1-F1
#
_cell.length_a   1.000
_cell.length_b   1.000
_cell.length_c   1.000
_cell.angle_alpha   90.00
_cell.angle_beta   90.00
_cell.angle_gamma   90.00
#
_symmetry.space_group_name_H-M   'P 1'
#
loop_
_entity.id
_entity.type
_entity.pdbx_description
1 polymer ?
#
loop_
_entity_poly.entity_id
_entity_poly.type
_entity_poly.pdbx_seq_one_letter_code
_entity_poly.pdbx_strand_id
1 'polypeptide(L)'
;MPMRTVCQNARVLIVGGGPVGLAMAIFLARLGHRCVVFEKKLPRASSAPKAHVLNPRSLEICRSFGIDVQALRELSAHETDGNCARFLDRLTGTAFGKLPLDTPYDAVRPCPSPTPLLNLAQPLFESVLLQHAQTLPEIEVRRGHSFTACTSATEGVTVQIDSPDGAYVESGSHLVAADGANSAVRDVLGIAMDGIPAIRPRVTIHFEADLRALVRDRPAVLYWILDPAAHGTFICYDAASTWVYTPRVAPEAFDRADYTHDHCRRLIHAALGTDQVPVEIRHVVPWMMAAQVAERYAQGRCFLVGDAAHRFPPTGGFGLNTGIQDAHNLAWKLAAVLEGRAGEALLASYEAERQPVARINTAQSVHNAQKLTGLFALAADTLAQGPADAGGRAALGAEIETHREHFLSEGMQLGFTYGPPVQGAPDPLHYTPSLAPGARLPHAWFTAAGARRSTLDLVDLKRCTLLACQGHATQWRAALADLPECTLAALPLVVDFESDWLGAAVLRAGGAILVRPDGHIARVVQRCDAQARAALQASLEGLAFEAASTAA
;
A
#
# COMPACT_ATOMS: atom_id res chain seq x y z
N MET A 1 -3.29 -13.47 43.48
CA MET A 1 -3.00 -12.86 42.17
C MET A 1 -2.53 -13.96 41.25
N PRO A 2 -3.18 -14.27 40.12
CA PRO A 2 -2.60 -15.22 39.19
C PRO A 2 -1.43 -14.54 38.48
N MET A 3 -0.27 -15.18 38.52
CA MET A 3 0.93 -14.78 37.77
C MET A 3 0.57 -14.69 36.29
N ARG A 4 0.85 -13.54 35.65
CA ARG A 4 0.77 -13.37 34.18
C ARG A 4 1.73 -14.39 33.57
N THR A 5 1.21 -15.47 33.00
CA THR A 5 1.97 -16.38 32.15
C THR A 5 2.29 -15.62 30.86
N VAL A 6 3.45 -14.98 30.80
CA VAL A 6 3.99 -14.48 29.52
C VAL A 6 4.20 -15.72 28.67
N CYS A 7 3.36 -15.91 27.65
CA CYS A 7 3.44 -17.04 26.74
C CYS A 7 4.71 -16.84 25.88
N GLN A 8 5.85 -17.33 26.37
CA GLN A 8 7.19 -17.19 25.77
C GLN A 8 7.32 -17.81 24.34
N ASN A 9 6.21 -18.25 23.73
CA ASN A 9 6.13 -18.87 22.40
C ASN A 9 4.87 -18.46 21.61
N ALA A 10 4.30 -17.27 21.86
CA ALA A 10 3.04 -16.84 21.24
C ALA A 10 3.21 -16.45 19.75
N ARG A 11 3.11 -17.44 18.84
CA ARG A 11 3.14 -17.23 17.38
C ARG A 11 1.93 -16.42 16.91
N VAL A 12 2.13 -15.50 15.97
CA VAL A 12 1.02 -14.86 15.24
C VAL A 12 0.66 -15.71 14.02
N LEU A 13 -0.62 -16.03 13.85
CA LEU A 13 -1.11 -16.79 12.72
C LEU A 13 -1.56 -15.81 11.62
N ILE A 14 -1.12 -16.03 10.39
CA ILE A 14 -1.44 -15.18 9.24
C ILE A 14 -2.08 -16.06 8.18
N VAL A 15 -3.30 -15.74 7.75
CA VAL A 15 -3.98 -16.47 6.67
C VAL A 15 -3.89 -15.64 5.40
N GLY A 16 -3.25 -16.19 4.37
CA GLY A 16 -2.96 -15.53 3.10
C GLY A 16 -1.46 -15.24 2.92
N GLY A 17 -0.84 -15.85 1.92
CA GLY A 17 0.56 -15.65 1.53
C GLY A 17 0.73 -14.71 0.34
N GLY A 18 -0.19 -13.76 0.17
CA GLY A 18 -0.04 -12.65 -0.75
C GLY A 18 0.91 -11.57 -0.21
N PRO A 19 1.05 -10.43 -0.91
CA PRO A 19 2.06 -9.43 -0.58
C PRO A 19 1.82 -8.79 0.80
N VAL A 20 0.56 -8.57 1.18
CA VAL A 20 0.20 -8.02 2.50
C VAL A 20 0.51 -9.01 3.62
N GLY A 21 0.20 -10.30 3.44
CA GLY A 21 0.46 -11.33 4.44
C GLY A 21 1.97 -11.60 4.61
N LEU A 22 2.72 -11.66 3.50
CA LEU A 22 4.18 -11.79 3.55
C LEU A 22 4.83 -10.55 4.18
N ALA A 23 4.38 -9.34 3.82
CA ALA A 23 4.87 -8.12 4.45
C ALA A 23 4.59 -8.11 5.97
N MET A 24 3.38 -8.48 6.39
CA MET A 24 3.04 -8.60 7.81
C MET A 24 3.97 -9.58 8.55
N ALA A 25 4.26 -10.73 7.95
CA ALA A 25 5.18 -11.73 8.51
C ALA A 25 6.59 -11.17 8.68
N ILE A 26 7.11 -10.49 7.65
CA ILE A 26 8.43 -9.82 7.69
C ILE A 26 8.45 -8.75 8.77
N PHE A 27 7.40 -7.93 8.87
CA PHE A 27 7.34 -6.87 9.87
C PHE A 27 7.39 -7.43 11.29
N LEU A 28 6.59 -8.46 11.58
CA LEU A 28 6.61 -9.14 12.88
C LEU A 28 7.95 -9.81 13.17
N ALA A 29 8.56 -10.50 12.19
CA ALA A 29 9.86 -11.14 12.35
C ALA A 29 10.98 -10.14 12.66
N ARG A 30 11.01 -9.00 11.95
CA ARG A 30 11.94 -7.89 12.21
C ARG A 30 11.72 -7.23 13.57
N LEU A 31 10.50 -7.32 14.10
CA LEU A 31 10.15 -6.91 15.46
C LEU A 31 10.44 -8.03 16.50
N GLY A 32 10.94 -9.19 16.08
CA GLY A 32 11.35 -10.30 16.96
C GLY A 32 10.25 -11.31 17.28
N HIS A 33 9.15 -11.33 16.52
CA HIS A 33 8.02 -12.23 16.75
C HIS A 33 7.91 -13.33 15.69
N ARG A 34 7.66 -14.54 16.17
CA ARG A 34 7.42 -15.71 15.30
C ARG A 34 6.03 -15.67 14.70
N CYS A 35 5.92 -16.10 13.44
CA CYS A 35 4.63 -16.20 12.76
C CYS A 35 4.55 -17.40 11.82
N VAL A 36 3.31 -17.85 11.57
CA VAL A 36 3.01 -18.90 10.60
C VAL A 36 2.08 -18.32 9.54
N VAL A 37 2.48 -18.41 8.27
CA VAL A 37 1.69 -17.96 7.12
C VAL A 37 1.05 -19.18 6.45
N PHE A 38 -0.27 -19.23 6.41
CA PHE A 38 -1.04 -20.25 5.68
C PHE A 38 -1.45 -19.74 4.31
N GLU A 39 -0.98 -20.38 3.25
CA GLU A 39 -1.37 -20.06 1.87
C GLU A 39 -2.03 -21.26 1.20
N LYS A 40 -3.27 -21.10 0.76
CA LYS A 40 -4.04 -22.18 0.13
C LYS A 40 -3.46 -22.64 -1.22
N LYS A 41 -2.76 -21.75 -1.94
CA LYS A 41 -2.21 -22.06 -3.27
C LYS A 41 -0.78 -22.59 -3.18
N LEU A 42 -0.54 -23.67 -3.92
CA LEU A 42 0.81 -24.08 -4.29
C LEU A 42 1.43 -23.07 -5.26
N PRO A 43 2.77 -22.98 -5.34
CA PRO A 43 3.45 -22.14 -6.32
C PRO A 43 2.95 -22.44 -7.75
N ARG A 44 2.70 -21.39 -8.54
CA ARG A 44 2.32 -21.52 -9.95
C ARG A 44 3.43 -20.93 -10.82
N ALA A 45 3.69 -21.55 -11.97
CA ALA A 45 4.72 -21.11 -12.91
C ALA A 45 4.42 -19.74 -13.56
N SER A 46 3.13 -19.37 -13.68
CA SER A 46 2.70 -18.06 -14.15
C SER A 46 1.39 -17.69 -13.45
N SER A 47 1.28 -16.44 -13.03
CA SER A 47 0.03 -15.86 -12.54
C SER A 47 -0.17 -14.52 -13.21
N ALA A 48 -1.41 -14.24 -13.65
CA ALA A 48 -1.75 -12.94 -14.22
C ALA A 48 -1.28 -11.82 -13.29
N PRO A 49 -0.50 -10.85 -13.79
CA PRO A 49 -0.16 -9.66 -13.04
C PRO A 49 -1.43 -8.95 -12.54
N LYS A 50 -1.36 -8.43 -11.31
CA LYS A 50 -2.48 -7.75 -10.64
C LYS A 50 -2.13 -6.27 -10.42
N ALA A 51 -1.82 -5.87 -9.18
CA ALA A 51 -1.30 -4.53 -8.94
C ALA A 51 0.07 -4.37 -9.63
N HIS A 52 0.39 -3.13 -9.99
CA HIS A 52 1.68 -2.79 -10.59
C HIS A 52 2.32 -1.52 -10.01
N VAL A 53 1.61 -0.77 -9.16
CA VAL A 53 2.11 0.47 -8.56
C VAL A 53 2.50 0.22 -7.11
N LEU A 54 3.77 0.42 -6.79
CA LEU A 54 4.26 0.56 -5.43
C LEU A 54 4.50 2.04 -5.15
N ASN A 55 3.67 2.61 -4.29
CA ASN A 55 3.75 4.03 -3.98
C ASN A 55 4.90 4.34 -3.00
N PRO A 56 5.30 5.62 -2.86
CA PRO A 56 6.40 6.01 -1.98
C PRO A 56 6.21 5.53 -0.54
N ARG A 57 4.98 5.55 0.00
CA ARG A 57 4.72 5.14 1.38
C ARG A 57 4.98 3.66 1.61
N SER A 58 4.56 2.78 0.68
CA SER A 58 4.85 1.35 0.76
C SER A 58 6.35 1.06 0.68
N LEU A 59 7.07 1.82 -0.15
CA LEU A 59 8.51 1.67 -0.32
C LEU A 59 9.31 2.20 0.88
N GLU A 60 8.85 3.27 1.54
CA GLU A 60 9.39 3.73 2.81
C GLU A 60 9.28 2.64 3.89
N ILE A 61 8.14 1.95 3.94
CA ILE A 61 7.90 0.84 4.87
C ILE A 61 8.81 -0.35 4.51
N CYS A 62 8.90 -0.71 3.23
CA CYS A 62 9.82 -1.78 2.80
C CYS A 62 11.26 -1.48 3.23
N ARG A 63 11.72 -0.24 3.00
CA ARG A 63 13.05 0.23 3.40
C ARG A 63 13.25 0.14 4.92
N SER A 64 12.30 0.58 5.74
CA SER A 64 12.45 0.58 7.20
C SER A 64 12.54 -0.84 7.79
N PHE A 65 11.90 -1.81 7.14
CA PHE A 65 11.94 -3.22 7.53
C PHE A 65 13.05 -4.03 6.84
N GLY A 66 13.92 -3.40 6.06
CA GLY A 66 15.09 -4.04 5.46
C GLY A 66 14.80 -4.86 4.20
N ILE A 67 13.62 -4.67 3.59
CA ILE A 67 13.34 -5.20 2.26
C ILE A 67 14.15 -4.39 1.24
N ASP A 68 14.81 -5.07 0.31
CA ASP A 68 15.72 -4.45 -0.65
C ASP A 68 14.98 -3.65 -1.72
N VAL A 69 14.79 -2.35 -1.45
CA VAL A 69 14.15 -1.41 -2.38
C VAL A 69 15.00 -1.18 -3.65
N GLN A 70 16.32 -1.40 -3.59
CA GLN A 70 17.16 -1.28 -4.77
C GLN A 70 16.93 -2.45 -5.72
N ALA A 71 16.83 -3.69 -5.20
CA ALA A 71 16.43 -4.85 -5.99
C ALA A 71 15.01 -4.66 -6.59
N LEU A 72 14.06 -4.09 -5.84
CA LEU A 72 12.72 -3.76 -6.39
C LEU A 72 12.79 -2.76 -7.55
N ARG A 73 13.68 -1.78 -7.47
CA ARG A 73 13.90 -0.79 -8.54
C ARG A 73 14.52 -1.43 -9.78
N GLU A 74 15.49 -2.32 -9.60
CA GLU A 74 16.14 -3.04 -10.70
C GLU A 74 15.17 -3.99 -11.44
N LEU A 75 14.16 -4.51 -10.74
CA LEU A 75 13.09 -5.32 -11.32
C LEU A 75 11.93 -4.50 -11.90
N SER A 76 11.86 -3.20 -11.60
CA SER A 76 10.77 -2.33 -12.08
C SER A 76 10.98 -1.94 -13.54
N ALA A 77 9.89 -1.55 -14.24
CA ALA A 77 9.98 -1.08 -15.61
C ALA A 77 11.03 0.06 -15.71
N HIS A 78 11.91 0.00 -16.71
CA HIS A 78 12.99 0.97 -16.85
C HIS A 78 12.42 2.37 -17.12
N GLU A 79 13.13 3.43 -16.72
CA GLU A 79 12.70 4.83 -16.96
C GLU A 79 12.46 5.12 -18.46
N THR A 80 13.08 4.35 -19.35
CA THR A 80 12.91 4.39 -20.80
C THR A 80 11.59 3.78 -21.30
N ASP A 81 10.86 3.03 -20.47
CA ASP A 81 9.60 2.36 -20.82
C ASP A 81 8.38 3.30 -20.74
N GLY A 82 8.64 4.60 -20.52
CA GLY A 82 7.65 5.66 -20.55
C GLY A 82 6.78 5.63 -19.30
N ASN A 83 7.15 6.43 -18.29
CA ASN A 83 6.39 6.54 -17.05
C ASN A 83 5.09 7.35 -17.22
N CYS A 84 4.21 6.89 -18.10
CA CYS A 84 2.99 7.58 -18.50
C CYS A 84 1.86 6.62 -18.86
N ALA A 85 0.64 7.15 -18.84
CA ALA A 85 -0.54 6.60 -19.47
C ALA A 85 -0.79 7.32 -20.80
N ARG A 86 -0.99 6.58 -21.89
CA ARG A 86 -1.34 7.11 -23.20
C ARG A 86 -2.79 6.82 -23.53
N PHE A 87 -3.44 7.74 -24.23
CA PHE A 87 -4.83 7.63 -24.66
C PHE A 87 -4.84 7.62 -26.19
N LEU A 88 -5.33 6.53 -26.77
CA LEU A 88 -5.29 6.28 -28.21
C LEU A 88 -6.63 5.71 -28.69
N ASP A 89 -6.91 5.80 -29.99
CA ASP A 89 -8.02 5.05 -30.59
C ASP A 89 -7.73 3.53 -30.54
N ARG A 90 -6.54 3.13 -30.98
CA ARG A 90 -5.96 1.78 -31.02
C ARG A 90 -4.46 1.89 -30.73
N LEU A 91 -3.80 0.79 -30.38
CA LEU A 91 -2.37 0.82 -30.05
C LEU A 91 -1.51 1.37 -31.20
N THR A 92 -1.81 0.97 -32.44
CA THR A 92 -1.12 1.46 -33.65
C THR A 92 -1.64 2.79 -34.17
N GLY A 93 -2.78 3.27 -33.68
CA GLY A 93 -3.50 4.41 -34.25
C GLY A 93 -3.12 5.76 -33.66
N THR A 94 -4.10 6.67 -33.62
CA THR A 94 -3.96 8.08 -33.25
C THR A 94 -3.90 8.26 -31.74
N ALA A 95 -2.98 9.09 -31.26
CA ALA A 95 -2.91 9.50 -29.86
C ALA A 95 -3.71 10.79 -29.61
N PHE A 96 -4.51 10.79 -28.55
CA PHE A 96 -5.31 11.95 -28.12
C PHE A 96 -4.70 12.70 -26.93
N GLY A 97 -3.84 12.02 -26.15
CA GLY A 97 -3.18 12.62 -25.00
C GLY A 97 -2.28 11.63 -24.26
N LYS A 98 -1.51 12.16 -23.31
CA LYS A 98 -0.73 11.37 -22.37
C LYS A 98 -0.73 12.04 -21.00
N LEU A 99 -0.78 11.24 -19.95
CA LEU A 99 -0.65 11.70 -18.57
C LEU A 99 0.55 11.02 -17.93
N PRO A 100 1.38 11.74 -17.16
CA PRO A 100 2.47 11.11 -16.43
C PRO A 100 1.93 10.26 -15.27
N LEU A 101 2.64 9.19 -14.92
CA LEU A 101 2.32 8.31 -13.78
C LEU A 101 3.06 8.70 -12.50
N ASP A 102 4.07 9.56 -12.63
CA ASP A 102 4.77 10.20 -11.54
C ASP A 102 4.94 11.70 -11.80
N THR A 103 5.42 12.42 -10.80
CA THR A 103 5.83 13.81 -11.00
C THR A 103 7.36 13.86 -10.94
N PRO A 104 8.04 14.39 -11.97
CA PRO A 104 9.49 14.56 -11.92
C PRO A 104 9.90 15.34 -10.66
N TYR A 105 11.02 14.93 -10.08
CA TYR A 105 11.63 15.59 -8.94
C TYR A 105 12.91 16.29 -9.39
N ASP A 106 13.13 17.51 -8.91
CA ASP A 106 14.30 18.33 -9.22
C ASP A 106 14.72 19.17 -8.00
N ALA A 107 15.66 20.11 -8.19
CA ALA A 107 16.14 20.98 -7.12
C ALA A 107 15.06 21.94 -6.59
N VAL A 108 14.02 22.25 -7.38
CA VAL A 108 12.92 23.15 -7.00
C VAL A 108 11.80 22.36 -6.32
N ARG A 109 11.53 21.13 -6.79
CA ARG A 109 10.55 20.19 -6.22
C ARG A 109 11.26 18.89 -5.81
N PRO A 110 11.91 18.85 -4.64
CA PRO A 110 12.55 17.64 -4.15
C PRO A 110 11.51 16.54 -3.89
N CYS A 111 11.94 15.27 -4.00
CA CYS A 111 11.08 14.15 -3.70
C CYS A 111 10.67 14.17 -2.22
N PRO A 112 9.37 14.09 -1.87
CA PRO A 112 8.91 14.08 -0.48
C PRO A 112 9.13 12.74 0.22
N SER A 113 9.92 11.84 -0.37
CA SER A 113 10.24 10.49 0.10
C SER A 113 11.67 10.12 -0.34
N PRO A 114 12.40 9.30 0.44
CA PRO A 114 13.68 8.74 -0.01
C PRO A 114 13.52 7.68 -1.11
N THR A 115 12.29 7.18 -1.31
CA THR A 115 11.96 6.09 -2.22
C THR A 115 10.78 6.52 -3.10
N PRO A 116 11.03 7.01 -4.34
CA PRO A 116 9.96 7.40 -5.26
C PRO A 116 9.15 6.19 -5.72
N LEU A 117 7.99 6.44 -6.33
CA LEU A 117 7.07 5.43 -6.85
C LEU A 117 7.77 4.48 -7.84
N LEU A 118 7.43 3.19 -7.78
CA LEU A 118 7.90 2.18 -8.72
C LEU A 118 6.72 1.50 -9.44
N ASN A 119 6.88 1.28 -10.74
CA ASN A 119 6.00 0.40 -11.52
C ASN A 119 6.59 -1.02 -11.54
N LEU A 120 6.12 -1.87 -10.64
CA LEU A 120 6.58 -3.25 -10.46
C LEU A 120 5.39 -4.20 -10.40
N ALA A 121 5.41 -5.22 -11.25
CA ALA A 121 4.39 -6.26 -11.25
C ALA A 121 4.28 -6.94 -9.88
N GLN A 122 3.06 -7.09 -9.37
CA GLN A 122 2.81 -7.74 -8.08
C GLN A 122 3.49 -9.13 -7.94
N PRO A 123 3.53 -10.02 -8.94
CA PRO A 123 4.26 -11.29 -8.81
C PRO A 123 5.76 -11.14 -8.54
N LEU A 124 6.40 -10.11 -9.10
CA LEU A 124 7.81 -9.80 -8.84
C LEU A 124 7.99 -9.27 -7.41
N PHE A 125 7.10 -8.38 -6.96
CA PHE A 125 7.09 -7.91 -5.58
C PHE A 125 6.87 -9.05 -4.57
N GLU A 126 5.87 -9.91 -4.81
CA GLU A 126 5.61 -11.11 -4.01
C GLU A 126 6.83 -12.03 -3.95
N SER A 127 7.56 -12.17 -5.06
CA SER A 127 8.77 -12.99 -5.13
C SER A 127 9.89 -12.42 -4.24
N VAL A 128 10.12 -11.11 -4.28
CA VAL A 128 11.10 -10.45 -3.40
C VAL A 128 10.70 -10.58 -1.93
N LEU A 129 9.42 -10.38 -1.61
CA LEU A 129 8.92 -10.58 -0.24
C LEU A 129 9.10 -12.02 0.23
N LEU A 130 8.77 -13.00 -0.61
CA LEU A 130 8.92 -14.42 -0.28
C LEU A 130 10.39 -14.79 -0.05
N GLN A 131 11.28 -14.36 -0.95
CA GLN A 131 12.72 -14.57 -0.82
C GLN A 131 13.24 -13.96 0.48
N HIS A 132 12.84 -12.73 0.81
CA HIS A 132 13.23 -12.09 2.06
C HIS A 132 12.66 -12.84 3.28
N ALA A 133 11.38 -13.23 3.26
CA ALA A 133 10.77 -13.99 4.33
C ALA A 133 11.47 -15.34 4.59
N GLN A 134 11.96 -16.01 3.54
CA GLN A 134 12.72 -17.26 3.65
C GLN A 134 14.08 -17.10 4.33
N THR A 135 14.63 -15.88 4.38
CA THR A 135 15.88 -15.59 5.12
C THR A 135 15.67 -15.41 6.63
N LEU A 136 14.41 -15.29 7.08
CA LEU A 136 14.07 -14.99 8.46
C LEU A 136 13.57 -16.26 9.18
N PRO A 137 14.31 -16.82 10.15
CA PRO A 137 13.93 -18.05 10.84
C PRO A 137 12.66 -17.94 11.69
N GLU A 138 12.19 -16.72 11.96
CA GLU A 138 10.95 -16.45 12.69
C GLU A 138 9.68 -16.74 11.86
N ILE A 139 9.81 -16.91 10.54
CA ILE A 139 8.69 -17.05 9.62
C ILE A 139 8.59 -18.48 9.11
N GLU A 140 7.44 -19.11 9.36
CA GLU A 140 7.08 -20.41 8.79
C GLU A 140 6.00 -20.20 7.71
N VAL A 141 6.33 -20.43 6.43
CA VAL A 141 5.34 -20.35 5.34
C VAL A 141 4.88 -21.75 4.95
N ARG A 142 3.59 -22.03 5.15
CA ARG A 142 2.98 -23.31 4.79
C ARG A 142 2.00 -23.15 3.63
N ARG A 143 2.35 -23.74 2.48
CA ARG A 143 1.54 -23.69 1.25
C ARG A 143 0.64 -24.92 1.10
N GLY A 144 -0.44 -24.79 0.33
CA GLY A 144 -1.48 -25.82 0.24
C GLY A 144 -2.38 -25.89 1.47
N HIS A 145 -2.26 -24.93 2.40
CA HIS A 145 -2.97 -24.92 3.67
C HIS A 145 -4.10 -23.90 3.64
N SER A 146 -5.33 -24.39 3.78
CA SER A 146 -6.56 -23.59 3.64
C SER A 146 -7.23 -23.40 4.98
N PHE A 147 -7.44 -22.15 5.37
CA PHE A 147 -8.25 -21.82 6.55
C PHE A 147 -9.72 -22.22 6.34
N THR A 148 -10.34 -22.76 7.40
CA THR A 148 -11.76 -23.16 7.39
C THR A 148 -12.57 -22.55 8.53
N ALA A 149 -12.02 -22.46 9.74
CA ALA A 149 -12.70 -21.88 10.90
C ALA A 149 -11.71 -21.34 11.95
N CYS A 150 -12.18 -20.46 12.83
CA CYS A 150 -11.44 -20.04 14.01
C CYS A 150 -12.32 -19.89 15.25
N THR A 151 -11.68 -19.96 16.40
CA THR A 151 -12.24 -19.54 17.68
C THR A 151 -11.24 -18.58 18.35
N SER A 152 -11.76 -17.47 18.89
CA SER A 152 -10.97 -16.50 19.64
C SER A 152 -11.36 -16.57 21.12
N ALA A 153 -10.37 -16.69 21.99
CA ALA A 153 -10.52 -16.69 23.44
C ALA A 153 -9.63 -15.59 24.05
N THR A 154 -9.73 -15.39 25.36
CA THR A 154 -8.92 -14.39 26.08
C THR A 154 -7.42 -14.67 25.99
N GLU A 155 -7.02 -15.94 25.98
CA GLU A 155 -5.61 -16.38 25.98
C GLU A 155 -5.00 -16.51 24.58
N GLY A 156 -5.80 -16.47 23.50
CA GLY A 156 -5.29 -16.65 22.15
C GLY A 156 -6.37 -16.97 21.11
N VAL A 157 -5.91 -17.44 19.96
CA VAL A 157 -6.74 -17.89 18.83
C VAL A 157 -6.43 -19.33 18.49
N THR A 158 -7.42 -20.06 18.02
CA THR A 158 -7.27 -21.39 17.44
C THR A 158 -7.89 -21.40 16.06
N VAL A 159 -7.18 -21.95 15.08
CA VAL A 159 -7.62 -22.02 13.68
C VAL A 159 -7.66 -23.46 13.20
N GLN A 160 -8.64 -23.77 12.35
CA GLN A 160 -8.76 -25.04 11.65
C GLN A 160 -8.22 -24.88 10.23
N ILE A 161 -7.29 -25.76 9.86
CA ILE A 161 -6.59 -25.74 8.58
C ILE A 161 -6.82 -27.06 7.86
N ASP A 162 -7.27 -27.00 6.61
CA ASP A 162 -7.28 -28.12 5.69
C ASP A 162 -5.93 -28.17 4.93
N SER A 163 -5.37 -29.37 4.78
CA SER A 163 -4.03 -29.57 4.21
C SER A 163 -3.97 -30.85 3.39
N PRO A 164 -2.91 -31.02 2.55
CA PRO A 164 -2.72 -32.26 1.79
C PRO A 164 -2.63 -33.52 2.66
N ASP A 165 -2.19 -33.38 3.91
CA ASP A 165 -2.02 -34.48 4.87
C ASP A 165 -3.24 -34.66 5.80
N GLY A 166 -4.30 -33.87 5.59
CA GLY A 166 -5.53 -33.88 6.38
C GLY A 166 -5.75 -32.61 7.20
N ALA A 167 -6.95 -32.47 7.75
CA ALA A 167 -7.32 -31.31 8.56
C ALA A 167 -6.65 -31.34 9.93
N TYR A 168 -6.18 -30.18 10.40
CA TYR A 168 -5.58 -30.01 11.72
C TYR A 168 -5.93 -28.67 12.36
N VAL A 169 -5.49 -28.50 13.61
CA VAL A 169 -5.72 -27.31 14.42
C VAL A 169 -4.38 -26.67 14.77
N GLU A 170 -4.28 -25.35 14.61
CA GLU A 170 -3.13 -24.56 15.07
C GLU A 170 -3.59 -23.50 16.07
N SER A 171 -2.82 -23.27 17.13
CA SER A 171 -3.06 -22.20 18.10
C SER A 171 -1.99 -21.12 18.02
N GLY A 172 -2.38 -19.87 18.27
CA GLY A 172 -1.48 -18.73 18.31
C GLY A 172 -2.01 -17.62 19.20
N SER A 173 -1.25 -16.53 19.31
CA SER A 173 -1.66 -15.36 20.09
C SER A 173 -2.72 -14.55 19.38
N HIS A 174 -2.53 -14.30 18.09
CA HIS A 174 -3.41 -13.48 17.27
C HIS A 174 -3.56 -14.08 15.88
N LEU A 175 -4.67 -13.76 15.23
CA LEU A 175 -4.96 -14.11 13.85
C LEU A 175 -4.99 -12.85 13.00
N VAL A 176 -4.20 -12.83 11.92
CA VAL A 176 -4.26 -11.77 10.90
C VAL A 176 -4.79 -12.35 9.60
N ALA A 177 -5.94 -11.85 9.16
CA ALA A 177 -6.59 -12.19 7.91
C ALA A 177 -6.03 -11.32 6.79
N ALA A 178 -5.15 -11.89 5.97
CA ALA A 178 -4.60 -11.33 4.75
C ALA A 178 -5.03 -12.16 3.52
N ASP A 179 -6.19 -12.82 3.60
CA ASP A 179 -6.67 -13.87 2.70
C ASP A 179 -7.49 -13.35 1.50
N GLY A 180 -7.47 -12.03 1.31
CA GLY A 180 -7.92 -11.35 0.11
C GLY A 180 -9.41 -11.02 0.09
N ALA A 181 -9.91 -10.59 -1.09
CA ALA A 181 -11.26 -10.07 -1.23
C ALA A 181 -12.31 -11.02 -0.64
N ASN A 182 -12.27 -12.30 -1.03
CA ASN A 182 -13.18 -13.34 -0.51
C ASN A 182 -12.64 -13.96 0.80
N SER A 183 -12.29 -13.11 1.77
CA SER A 183 -11.75 -13.51 3.07
C SER A 183 -12.68 -14.49 3.79
N ALA A 184 -12.22 -15.73 3.94
CA ALA A 184 -12.91 -16.75 4.71
C ALA A 184 -12.86 -16.43 6.21
N VAL A 185 -11.78 -15.80 6.67
CA VAL A 185 -11.68 -15.36 8.07
C VAL A 185 -12.73 -14.31 8.39
N ARG A 186 -12.88 -13.28 7.54
CA ARG A 186 -13.92 -12.24 7.73
C ARG A 186 -15.32 -12.86 7.77
N ASP A 187 -15.60 -13.79 6.85
CA ASP A 187 -16.90 -14.44 6.76
C ASP A 187 -17.20 -15.30 8.00
N VAL A 188 -16.21 -16.04 8.53
CA VAL A 188 -16.33 -16.81 9.79
C VAL A 188 -16.54 -15.90 11.01
N LEU A 189 -15.91 -14.72 11.03
CA LEU A 189 -16.11 -13.74 12.10
C LEU A 189 -17.47 -13.03 12.02
N GLY A 190 -18.20 -13.16 10.90
CA GLY A 190 -19.47 -12.48 10.68
C GLY A 190 -19.32 -10.97 10.47
N ILE A 191 -18.17 -10.51 10.01
CA ILE A 191 -17.90 -9.08 9.80
C ILE A 191 -18.45 -8.65 8.43
N ALA A 192 -19.45 -7.77 8.44
CA ALA A 192 -20.04 -7.23 7.23
C ALA A 192 -19.13 -6.21 6.52
N MET A 193 -19.40 -6.02 5.24
CA MET A 193 -18.72 -5.06 4.37
C MET A 193 -19.69 -3.97 3.95
N ASP A 194 -19.39 -2.72 4.29
CA ASP A 194 -20.15 -1.53 3.89
C ASP A 194 -19.72 -1.05 2.51
N GLY A 195 -20.65 -0.55 1.69
CA GLY A 195 -20.42 -0.07 0.32
C GLY A 195 -21.06 -0.92 -0.79
N ILE A 196 -20.58 -0.76 -2.02
CA ILE A 196 -21.17 -1.35 -3.23
C ILE A 196 -20.47 -2.68 -3.56
N PRO A 197 -21.14 -3.85 -3.42
CA PRO A 197 -20.52 -5.15 -3.63
C PRO A 197 -20.27 -5.49 -5.11
N ALA A 198 -20.99 -4.84 -6.03
CA ALA A 198 -20.91 -5.07 -7.47
C ALA A 198 -21.17 -3.78 -8.23
N ILE A 199 -20.11 -3.05 -8.59
CA ILE A 199 -20.19 -1.83 -9.40
C ILE A 199 -20.34 -2.19 -10.88
N ARG A 200 -19.45 -3.06 -11.39
CA ARG A 200 -19.46 -3.55 -12.77
C ARG A 200 -18.59 -4.79 -12.94
N PRO A 201 -18.93 -5.67 -13.90
CA PRO A 201 -18.04 -6.74 -14.29
C PRO A 201 -16.78 -6.19 -14.97
N ARG A 202 -15.70 -6.95 -14.86
CA ARG A 202 -14.40 -6.70 -15.48
C ARG A 202 -13.85 -8.03 -15.97
N VAL A 203 -13.02 -7.97 -17.01
CA VAL A 203 -12.22 -9.11 -17.44
C VAL A 203 -10.77 -8.67 -17.51
N THR A 204 -9.90 -9.48 -16.93
CA THR A 204 -8.45 -9.33 -17.02
C THR A 204 -7.92 -10.44 -17.92
N ILE A 205 -7.33 -10.06 -19.05
CA ILE A 205 -6.75 -10.98 -20.03
C ILE A 205 -5.23 -10.83 -19.95
N HIS A 206 -4.55 -11.82 -19.38
CA HIS A 206 -3.10 -11.91 -19.40
C HIS A 206 -2.67 -12.68 -20.65
N PHE A 207 -1.81 -12.06 -21.45
CA PHE A 207 -1.34 -12.62 -22.71
C PHE A 207 0.14 -12.33 -22.92
N GLU A 208 0.75 -13.14 -23.80
CA GLU A 208 2.09 -12.95 -24.28
C GLU A 208 2.13 -12.50 -25.74
N ALA A 209 2.91 -11.45 -26.02
CA ALA A 209 3.17 -10.92 -27.35
C ALA A 209 4.41 -10.01 -27.36
N ASP A 210 5.19 -10.04 -28.44
CA ASP A 210 6.24 -9.06 -28.69
C ASP A 210 5.64 -7.83 -29.39
N LEU A 211 5.38 -6.79 -28.62
CA LEU A 211 4.81 -5.53 -29.10
C LEU A 211 5.87 -4.41 -29.18
N ARG A 212 7.15 -4.71 -28.96
CA ARG A 212 8.24 -3.71 -28.97
C ARG A 212 8.21 -2.84 -30.21
N ALA A 213 8.02 -3.44 -31.39
CA ALA A 213 7.97 -2.71 -32.65
C ALA A 213 6.79 -1.71 -32.71
N LEU A 214 5.65 -2.03 -32.09
CA LEU A 214 4.46 -1.18 -32.09
C LEU A 214 4.58 -0.01 -31.11
N VAL A 215 5.27 -0.22 -29.98
CA VAL A 215 5.36 0.76 -28.89
C VAL A 215 6.68 1.51 -28.81
N ARG A 216 7.69 1.12 -29.60
CA ARG A 216 9.06 1.69 -29.58
C ARG A 216 9.09 3.21 -29.52
N ASP A 217 8.30 3.87 -30.36
CA ASP A 217 8.33 5.34 -30.50
C ASP A 217 7.35 6.04 -29.54
N ARG A 218 6.60 5.25 -28.75
CA ARG A 218 5.58 5.71 -27.78
C ARG A 218 5.53 4.80 -26.55
N PRO A 219 6.64 4.63 -25.83
CA PRO A 219 6.66 3.78 -24.64
C PRO A 219 5.72 4.36 -23.57
N ALA A 220 5.02 3.47 -22.86
CA ALA A 220 4.11 3.76 -21.77
C ALA A 220 3.86 2.48 -20.93
N VAL A 221 3.55 2.66 -19.66
CA VAL A 221 3.08 1.55 -18.80
C VAL A 221 1.61 1.24 -19.07
N LEU A 222 0.79 2.27 -19.34
CA LEU A 222 -0.64 2.13 -19.61
C LEU A 222 -1.00 2.66 -21.00
N TYR A 223 -1.77 1.88 -21.76
CA TYR A 223 -2.38 2.33 -23.02
C TYR A 223 -3.90 2.21 -22.92
N TRP A 224 -4.57 3.35 -22.80
CA TRP A 224 -6.01 3.47 -22.80
C TRP A 224 -6.50 3.53 -24.24
N ILE A 225 -7.26 2.51 -24.62
CA ILE A 225 -7.86 2.35 -25.94
C ILE A 225 -9.28 2.91 -25.85
N LEU A 226 -9.56 3.90 -26.69
CA LEU A 226 -10.79 4.68 -26.67
C LEU A 226 -11.80 4.28 -27.76
N ASP A 227 -11.38 3.55 -28.80
CA ASP A 227 -12.26 3.03 -29.85
C ASP A 227 -13.39 2.18 -29.24
N PRO A 228 -14.67 2.53 -29.42
CA PRO A 228 -15.80 1.78 -28.85
C PRO A 228 -15.82 0.30 -29.22
N ALA A 229 -15.23 -0.10 -30.35
CA ALA A 229 -15.15 -1.50 -30.78
C ALA A 229 -14.18 -2.33 -29.91
N ALA A 230 -13.25 -1.67 -29.20
CA ALA A 230 -12.19 -2.34 -28.46
C ALA A 230 -11.73 -1.56 -27.22
N HIS A 231 -12.60 -0.71 -26.65
CA HIS A 231 -12.18 0.17 -25.57
C HIS A 231 -11.79 -0.60 -24.31
N GLY A 232 -10.71 -0.16 -23.68
CA GLY A 232 -10.08 -0.89 -22.58
C GLY A 232 -8.71 -0.34 -22.25
N THR A 233 -7.95 -1.07 -21.45
CA THR A 233 -6.61 -0.66 -21.05
C THR A 233 -5.63 -1.81 -21.22
N PHE A 234 -4.56 -1.57 -21.97
CA PHE A 234 -3.36 -2.41 -21.91
C PHE A 234 -2.45 -1.94 -20.77
N ILE A 235 -1.89 -2.90 -20.06
CA ILE A 235 -0.82 -2.71 -19.08
C ILE A 235 0.40 -3.44 -19.61
N CYS A 236 1.47 -2.69 -19.85
CA CYS A 236 2.76 -3.21 -20.28
C CYS A 236 3.59 -3.57 -19.05
N TYR A 237 3.91 -4.86 -18.89
CA TYR A 237 4.87 -5.32 -17.87
C TYR A 237 6.24 -5.59 -18.48
N ASP A 238 6.24 -6.18 -19.68
CA ASP A 238 7.42 -6.33 -20.53
C ASP A 238 6.96 -6.23 -21.99
N ALA A 239 7.45 -5.22 -22.70
CA ALA A 239 7.03 -4.99 -24.08
C ALA A 239 7.36 -6.15 -25.03
N ALA A 240 8.35 -6.98 -24.70
CA ALA A 240 8.75 -8.15 -25.47
C ALA A 240 7.89 -9.39 -25.19
N SER A 241 7.18 -9.44 -24.06
CA SER A 241 6.49 -10.65 -23.64
C SER A 241 5.18 -10.38 -22.91
N THR A 242 5.17 -9.70 -21.77
CA THR A 242 4.10 -9.83 -20.78
C THR A 242 3.16 -8.63 -20.77
N TRP A 243 1.89 -8.89 -21.09
CA TRP A 243 0.86 -7.86 -21.21
C TRP A 243 -0.45 -8.27 -20.53
N VAL A 244 -1.16 -7.27 -20.02
CA VAL A 244 -2.55 -7.44 -19.58
C VAL A 244 -3.44 -6.52 -20.40
N TYR A 245 -4.54 -7.04 -20.92
CA TYR A 245 -5.62 -6.26 -21.51
C TYR A 245 -6.89 -6.36 -20.66
N THR A 246 -7.46 -5.21 -20.32
CA THR A 246 -8.72 -5.11 -19.59
C THR A 246 -9.76 -4.44 -20.47
N PRO A 247 -10.52 -5.20 -21.28
CA PRO A 247 -11.61 -4.63 -22.06
C PRO A 247 -12.67 -4.05 -21.13
N ARG A 248 -13.33 -2.98 -21.56
CA ARG A 248 -14.56 -2.55 -20.92
C ARG A 248 -15.65 -3.58 -21.23
N VAL A 249 -16.44 -3.87 -20.20
CA VAL A 249 -17.50 -4.86 -20.24
C VAL A 249 -18.82 -4.11 -20.08
N ALA A 250 -19.73 -4.30 -21.02
CA ALA A 250 -21.12 -3.84 -20.87
C ALA A 250 -21.82 -4.77 -19.87
N PRO A 251 -22.31 -4.27 -18.71
CA PRO A 251 -22.89 -5.12 -17.67
C PRO A 251 -24.03 -6.02 -18.16
N GLU A 252 -24.88 -5.50 -19.04
CA GLU A 252 -26.03 -6.16 -19.64
C GLU A 252 -25.67 -7.31 -20.60
N ALA A 253 -24.44 -7.31 -21.12
CA ALA A 253 -23.94 -8.32 -22.06
C ALA A 253 -22.86 -9.22 -21.43
N PHE A 254 -22.69 -9.17 -20.10
CA PHE A 254 -21.65 -9.93 -19.43
C PHE A 254 -22.08 -11.36 -19.16
N ASP A 255 -21.51 -12.30 -19.92
CA ASP A 255 -21.41 -13.70 -19.55
C ASP A 255 -19.93 -14.09 -19.40
N ARG A 256 -19.60 -14.80 -18.31
CA ARG A 256 -18.26 -15.35 -18.10
C ARG A 256 -17.87 -16.33 -19.20
N ALA A 257 -18.84 -17.08 -19.74
CA ALA A 257 -18.61 -18.10 -20.77
C ALA A 257 -18.18 -17.50 -22.12
N ASP A 258 -18.53 -16.24 -22.40
CA ASP A 258 -18.23 -15.58 -23.67
C ASP A 258 -16.74 -15.25 -23.83
N TYR A 259 -16.00 -15.13 -22.72
CA TYR A 259 -14.57 -14.79 -22.72
C TYR A 259 -13.68 -16.01 -22.96
N THR A 260 -13.95 -16.73 -24.05
CA THR A 260 -13.07 -17.76 -24.61
C THR A 260 -11.75 -17.16 -25.09
N HIS A 261 -10.69 -17.98 -25.20
CA HIS A 261 -9.40 -17.52 -25.73
C HIS A 261 -9.55 -16.88 -27.12
N ASP A 262 -10.36 -17.45 -28.01
CA ASP A 262 -10.52 -16.89 -29.35
C ASP A 262 -11.25 -15.53 -29.36
N HIS A 263 -12.26 -15.36 -28.51
CA HIS A 263 -12.91 -14.06 -28.35
C HIS A 263 -11.93 -13.03 -27.77
N CYS A 264 -11.23 -13.37 -26.69
CA CYS A 264 -10.23 -12.50 -26.08
C CYS A 264 -9.13 -12.10 -27.07
N ARG A 265 -8.68 -13.02 -27.94
CA ARG A 265 -7.68 -12.72 -28.98
C ARG A 265 -8.21 -11.73 -30.00
N ARG A 266 -9.47 -11.87 -30.44
CA ARG A 266 -10.11 -10.90 -31.34
C ARG A 266 -10.21 -9.51 -30.71
N LEU A 267 -10.58 -9.42 -29.42
CA LEU A 267 -10.61 -8.14 -28.70
C LEU A 267 -9.22 -7.50 -28.64
N ILE A 268 -8.18 -8.29 -28.34
CA ILE A 268 -6.79 -7.80 -28.32
C ILE A 268 -6.40 -7.28 -29.70
N HIS A 269 -6.61 -8.03 -30.79
CA HIS A 269 -6.27 -7.57 -32.14
C HIS A 269 -7.01 -6.31 -32.56
N ALA A 270 -8.29 -6.19 -32.20
CA ALA A 270 -9.07 -4.98 -32.44
C ALA A 270 -8.46 -3.78 -31.70
N ALA A 271 -8.07 -3.96 -30.44
CA ALA A 271 -7.44 -2.92 -29.61
C ALA A 271 -6.01 -2.59 -30.07
N LEU A 272 -5.27 -3.58 -30.59
CA LEU A 272 -3.96 -3.38 -31.22
C LEU A 272 -4.11 -2.58 -32.52
N GLY A 273 -5.19 -2.81 -33.27
CA GLY A 273 -5.37 -2.30 -34.63
C GLY A 273 -4.66 -3.13 -35.70
N THR A 274 -4.25 -4.36 -35.39
CA THR A 274 -3.61 -5.30 -36.32
C THR A 274 -3.76 -6.75 -35.83
N ASP A 275 -3.88 -7.68 -36.76
CA ASP A 275 -3.90 -9.13 -36.53
C ASP A 275 -2.55 -9.82 -36.82
N GLN A 276 -1.53 -9.06 -37.22
CA GLN A 276 -0.23 -9.60 -37.64
C GLN A 276 0.69 -10.06 -36.50
N VAL A 277 0.37 -9.72 -35.24
CA VAL A 277 1.20 -10.08 -34.09
C VAL A 277 0.67 -11.36 -33.44
N PRO A 278 1.48 -12.41 -33.25
CA PRO A 278 1.07 -13.58 -32.49
C PRO A 278 0.69 -13.21 -31.05
N VAL A 279 -0.51 -13.62 -30.63
CA VAL A 279 -1.03 -13.40 -29.27
C VAL A 279 -1.34 -14.74 -28.61
N GLU A 280 -0.60 -15.05 -27.55
CA GLU A 280 -0.84 -16.24 -26.73
C GLU A 280 -1.54 -15.85 -25.42
N ILE A 281 -2.75 -16.36 -25.20
CA ILE A 281 -3.50 -16.07 -23.96
C ILE A 281 -3.08 -17.06 -22.88
N ARG A 282 -2.62 -16.53 -21.75
CA ARG A 282 -2.20 -17.31 -20.58
C ARG A 282 -3.34 -17.47 -19.58
N HIS A 283 -4.04 -16.38 -19.26
CA HIS A 283 -5.15 -16.40 -18.32
C HIS A 283 -6.24 -15.40 -18.69
N VAL A 284 -7.49 -15.82 -18.48
CA VAL A 284 -8.67 -14.95 -18.54
C VAL A 284 -9.35 -15.00 -17.18
N VAL A 285 -9.52 -13.84 -16.55
CA VAL A 285 -10.12 -13.74 -15.22
C VAL A 285 -11.28 -12.76 -15.28
N PRO A 286 -12.52 -13.25 -15.37
CA PRO A 286 -13.71 -12.44 -15.16
C PRO A 286 -13.95 -12.21 -13.66
N TRP A 287 -14.12 -10.96 -13.25
CA TRP A 287 -14.33 -10.59 -11.85
C TRP A 287 -15.30 -9.42 -11.70
N MET A 288 -15.87 -9.26 -10.50
CA MET A 288 -16.75 -8.15 -10.18
C MET A 288 -15.98 -7.09 -9.43
N MET A 289 -16.01 -5.87 -9.96
CA MET A 289 -15.44 -4.71 -9.29
C MET A 289 -16.35 -4.30 -8.13
N ALA A 290 -15.77 -4.14 -6.94
CA ALA A 290 -16.47 -3.73 -5.73
C ALA A 290 -15.82 -2.47 -5.14
N ALA A 291 -16.58 -1.73 -4.33
CA ALA A 291 -16.08 -0.65 -3.49
C ALA A 291 -16.64 -0.85 -2.10
N GLN A 292 -15.89 -1.52 -1.23
CA GLN A 292 -16.36 -1.89 0.09
C GLN A 292 -15.29 -1.75 1.16
N VAL A 293 -15.70 -1.44 2.39
CA VAL A 293 -14.84 -1.41 3.58
C VAL A 293 -15.52 -2.21 4.69
N ALA A 294 -14.78 -3.06 5.38
CA ALA A 294 -15.29 -3.85 6.50
C ALA A 294 -15.80 -2.92 7.60
N GLU A 295 -16.96 -3.23 8.18
CA GLU A 295 -17.53 -2.44 9.28
C GLU A 295 -16.64 -2.46 10.52
N ARG A 296 -15.87 -3.55 10.69
CA ARG A 296 -14.86 -3.72 11.73
C ARG A 296 -13.58 -4.27 11.13
N TYR A 297 -12.45 -3.81 11.64
CA TYR A 297 -11.11 -4.28 11.27
C TYR A 297 -10.57 -5.29 12.29
N ALA A 298 -11.18 -5.36 13.47
CA ALA A 298 -10.80 -6.30 14.51
C ALA A 298 -12.01 -6.89 15.24
N GLN A 299 -11.90 -8.14 15.66
CA GLN A 299 -12.84 -8.81 16.55
C GLN A 299 -12.08 -9.76 17.48
N GLY A 300 -12.06 -9.45 18.77
CA GLY A 300 -11.22 -10.17 19.72
C GLY A 300 -9.74 -10.08 19.34
N ARG A 301 -9.10 -11.23 19.16
CA ARG A 301 -7.68 -11.34 18.76
C ARG A 301 -7.48 -11.55 17.25
N CYS A 302 -8.51 -11.29 16.45
CA CYS A 302 -8.50 -11.44 15.00
C CYS A 302 -8.54 -10.07 14.31
N PHE A 303 -7.66 -9.85 13.33
CA PHE A 303 -7.50 -8.58 12.61
C PHE A 303 -7.58 -8.79 11.10
N LEU A 304 -8.28 -7.91 10.38
CA LEU A 304 -8.37 -7.92 8.92
C LEU A 304 -7.37 -6.92 8.34
N VAL A 305 -6.61 -7.29 7.31
CA VAL A 305 -5.68 -6.38 6.60
C VAL A 305 -5.85 -6.49 5.08
N GLY A 306 -5.57 -5.40 4.35
CA GLY A 306 -5.62 -5.40 2.89
C GLY A 306 -7.00 -5.78 2.34
N ASP A 307 -7.02 -6.58 1.26
CA ASP A 307 -8.26 -6.93 0.56
C ASP A 307 -9.32 -7.66 1.43
N ALA A 308 -8.90 -8.24 2.57
CA ALA A 308 -9.83 -8.82 3.54
C ALA A 308 -10.66 -7.75 4.26
N ALA A 309 -10.06 -6.57 4.51
CA ALA A 309 -10.67 -5.43 5.18
C ALA A 309 -11.30 -4.42 4.21
N HIS A 310 -10.82 -4.31 2.97
CA HIS A 310 -11.33 -3.32 2.02
C HIS A 310 -11.15 -3.76 0.57
N ARG A 311 -12.04 -3.33 -0.33
CA ARG A 311 -12.00 -3.68 -1.75
C ARG A 311 -12.22 -2.39 -2.53
N PHE A 312 -11.28 -2.05 -3.40
CA PHE A 312 -11.36 -0.82 -4.20
C PHE A 312 -11.49 -1.13 -5.69
N PRO A 313 -12.13 -0.23 -6.46
CA PRO A 313 -11.84 -0.12 -7.88
C PRO A 313 -10.33 0.03 -8.11
N PRO A 314 -9.77 -0.51 -9.20
CA PRO A 314 -8.32 -0.43 -9.46
C PRO A 314 -7.86 1.00 -9.79
N THR A 315 -8.81 1.91 -10.03
CA THR A 315 -8.58 3.30 -10.38
C THR A 315 -7.92 4.06 -9.22
N GLY A 316 -6.63 4.36 -9.36
CA GLY A 316 -5.78 5.01 -8.35
C GLY A 316 -4.70 4.11 -7.74
N GLY A 317 -4.74 2.78 -7.98
CA GLY A 317 -3.69 1.87 -7.52
C GLY A 317 -3.57 1.73 -5.99
N PHE A 318 -4.65 1.98 -5.24
CA PHE A 318 -4.59 2.09 -3.77
C PHE A 318 -4.58 0.75 -3.01
N GLY A 319 -5.13 -0.34 -3.57
CA GLY A 319 -5.43 -1.58 -2.82
C GLY A 319 -4.22 -2.19 -2.12
N LEU A 320 -3.22 -2.61 -2.90
CA LEU A 320 -1.97 -3.18 -2.38
C LEU A 320 -1.29 -2.25 -1.38
N ASN A 321 -1.15 -0.98 -1.73
CA ASN A 321 -0.44 0.01 -0.91
C ASN A 321 -1.15 0.27 0.43
N THR A 322 -2.47 0.34 0.42
CA THR A 322 -3.27 0.48 1.65
C THR A 322 -3.10 -0.76 2.52
N GLY A 323 -3.10 -1.96 1.94
CA GLY A 323 -2.86 -3.21 2.68
C GLY A 323 -1.47 -3.28 3.33
N ILE A 324 -0.40 -2.86 2.65
CA ILE A 324 0.94 -2.78 3.26
C ILE A 324 0.97 -1.80 4.43
N GLN A 325 0.29 -0.66 4.30
CA GLN A 325 0.16 0.31 5.38
C GLN A 325 -0.68 -0.21 6.56
N ASP A 326 -1.70 -1.02 6.30
CA ASP A 326 -2.48 -1.69 7.34
C ASP A 326 -1.60 -2.65 8.15
N ALA A 327 -0.86 -3.52 7.46
CA ALA A 327 0.07 -4.46 8.09
C ALA A 327 1.13 -3.71 8.92
N HIS A 328 1.69 -2.63 8.38
CA HIS A 328 2.67 -1.81 9.08
C HIS A 328 2.11 -1.18 10.36
N ASN A 329 0.91 -0.58 10.29
CA ASN A 329 0.27 0.06 11.43
C ASN A 329 -0.07 -0.97 12.53
N LEU A 330 -0.48 -2.19 12.15
CA LEU A 330 -0.81 -3.25 13.09
C LEU A 330 0.43 -3.92 13.71
N ALA A 331 1.49 -4.15 12.92
CA ALA A 331 2.63 -4.96 13.34
C ALA A 331 3.34 -4.42 14.59
N TRP A 332 3.64 -3.12 14.65
CA TRP A 332 4.32 -2.54 15.81
C TRP A 332 3.44 -2.55 17.07
N LYS A 333 2.11 -2.39 16.90
CA LYS A 333 1.14 -2.43 17.99
C LYS A 333 1.03 -3.84 18.57
N LEU A 334 0.91 -4.85 17.69
CA LEU A 334 0.95 -6.25 18.11
C LEU A 334 2.26 -6.57 18.82
N ALA A 335 3.40 -6.12 18.28
CA ALA A 335 4.69 -6.34 18.93
C ALA A 335 4.75 -5.71 20.34
N ALA A 336 4.28 -4.47 20.48
CA ALA A 336 4.23 -3.80 21.78
C ALA A 336 3.35 -4.55 22.80
N VAL A 337 2.20 -5.07 22.39
CA VAL A 337 1.32 -5.88 23.25
C VAL A 337 1.95 -7.24 23.59
N LEU A 338 2.53 -7.92 22.61
CA LEU A 338 3.17 -9.22 22.81
C LEU A 338 4.41 -9.14 23.71
N GLU A 339 5.14 -8.03 23.68
CA GLU A 339 6.27 -7.74 24.56
C GLU A 339 5.84 -7.22 25.94
N GLY A 340 4.54 -7.03 26.18
CA GLY A 340 4.01 -6.48 27.44
C GLY A 340 4.33 -5.00 27.66
N ARG A 341 4.75 -4.28 26.61
CA ARG A 341 5.03 -2.84 26.66
C ARG A 341 3.78 -1.99 26.50
N ALA A 342 2.71 -2.54 25.93
CA ALA A 342 1.43 -1.86 25.78
C ALA A 342 0.26 -2.78 26.12
N GLY A 343 -0.86 -2.19 26.55
CA GLY A 343 -2.10 -2.93 26.77
C GLY A 343 -2.89 -3.15 25.48
N GLU A 344 -3.88 -4.06 25.52
CA GLU A 344 -4.79 -4.37 24.40
C GLU A 344 -5.50 -3.14 23.82
N ALA A 345 -5.68 -2.08 24.61
CA ALA A 345 -6.28 -0.82 24.17
C ALA A 345 -5.50 -0.16 23.01
N LEU A 346 -4.18 -0.40 22.89
CA LEU A 346 -3.40 0.07 21.75
C LEU A 346 -3.90 -0.57 20.45
N LEU A 347 -4.34 -1.83 20.46
CA LEU A 347 -4.83 -2.51 19.25
C LEU A 347 -6.15 -1.93 18.75
N ALA A 348 -6.97 -1.34 19.62
CA ALA A 348 -8.19 -0.64 19.20
C ALA A 348 -7.90 0.56 18.29
N SER A 349 -6.71 1.17 18.42
CA SER A 349 -6.29 2.27 17.54
C SER A 349 -6.06 1.82 16.09
N TYR A 350 -5.86 0.52 15.82
CA TYR A 350 -5.67 0.01 14.46
C TYR A 350 -6.90 0.31 13.59
N GLU A 351 -8.10 -0.06 14.05
CA GLU A 351 -9.35 0.21 13.36
C GLU A 351 -9.60 1.72 13.24
N ALA A 352 -9.46 2.45 14.35
CA ALA A 352 -9.70 3.89 14.40
C ALA A 352 -8.80 4.70 13.45
N GLU A 353 -7.59 4.22 13.15
CA GLU A 353 -6.65 4.88 12.25
C GLU A 353 -6.78 4.41 10.81
N ARG A 354 -6.99 3.11 10.57
CA ARG A 354 -6.89 2.53 9.21
C ARG A 354 -8.22 2.45 8.47
N GLN A 355 -9.33 2.25 9.16
CA GLN A 355 -10.64 2.21 8.51
C GLN A 355 -11.01 3.54 7.84
N PRO A 356 -10.81 4.73 8.47
CA PRO A 356 -11.08 6.01 7.81
C PRO A 356 -10.25 6.22 6.54
N VAL A 357 -8.97 5.83 6.55
CA VAL A 357 -8.09 5.92 5.38
C VAL A 357 -8.61 5.04 4.24
N ALA A 358 -9.05 3.82 4.52
CA ALA A 358 -9.63 2.95 3.50
C ALA A 358 -10.94 3.51 2.93
N ARG A 359 -11.78 4.17 3.76
CA ARG A 359 -13.00 4.86 3.28
C ARG A 359 -12.66 6.02 2.35
N ILE A 360 -11.66 6.84 2.69
CA ILE A 360 -11.16 7.93 1.86
C ILE A 360 -10.63 7.39 0.51
N ASN A 361 -9.80 6.34 0.54
CA ASN A 361 -9.26 5.72 -0.68
C ASN A 361 -10.38 5.09 -1.54
N THR A 362 -11.37 4.46 -0.91
CA THR A 362 -12.54 3.89 -1.61
C THR A 362 -13.31 4.98 -2.34
N ALA A 363 -13.60 6.10 -1.67
CA ALA A 363 -14.32 7.22 -2.25
C ALA A 363 -13.57 7.82 -3.45
N GLN A 364 -12.25 8.03 -3.33
CA GLN A 364 -11.43 8.51 -4.44
C GLN A 364 -11.40 7.52 -5.62
N SER A 365 -11.27 6.22 -5.35
CA SER A 365 -11.29 5.22 -6.40
C SER A 365 -12.63 5.17 -7.14
N VAL A 366 -13.75 5.30 -6.42
CA VAL A 366 -15.10 5.39 -7.03
C VAL A 366 -15.24 6.65 -7.87
N HIS A 367 -14.78 7.80 -7.36
CA HIS A 367 -14.78 9.07 -8.10
C HIS A 367 -14.02 8.94 -9.43
N ASN A 368 -12.78 8.44 -9.39
CA ASN A 368 -11.96 8.19 -10.58
C ASN A 368 -12.65 7.22 -11.56
N ALA A 369 -13.28 6.16 -11.04
CA ALA A 369 -13.98 5.17 -11.84
C ALA A 369 -15.22 5.73 -12.56
N GLN A 370 -15.90 6.72 -11.96
CA GLN A 370 -17.07 7.40 -12.53
C GLN A 370 -16.65 8.35 -13.65
N LYS A 371 -15.61 9.17 -13.44
CA LYS A 371 -15.10 10.13 -14.45
C LYS A 371 -14.72 9.46 -15.77
N LEU A 372 -14.09 8.29 -15.73
CA LEU A 372 -13.75 7.51 -16.93
C LEU A 372 -14.96 7.21 -17.82
N THR A 373 -16.17 7.12 -17.27
CA THR A 373 -17.38 6.89 -18.06
C THR A 373 -17.66 8.07 -19.01
N GLY A 374 -17.48 9.30 -18.53
CA GLY A 374 -17.62 10.52 -19.33
C GLY A 374 -16.56 10.60 -20.42
N LEU A 375 -15.30 10.28 -20.08
CA LEU A 375 -14.20 10.22 -21.05
C LEU A 375 -14.49 9.26 -22.21
N PHE A 376 -14.95 8.03 -21.92
CA PHE A 376 -15.27 7.06 -22.97
C PHE A 376 -16.46 7.49 -23.84
N ALA A 377 -17.47 8.15 -23.27
CA ALA A 377 -18.59 8.69 -24.05
C ALA A 377 -18.14 9.80 -25.01
N LEU A 378 -17.38 10.77 -24.50
CA LEU A 378 -16.82 11.85 -25.32
C LEU A 378 -15.89 11.34 -26.42
N ALA A 379 -15.10 10.31 -26.12
CA ALA A 379 -14.23 9.68 -27.10
C ALA A 379 -15.01 8.97 -28.21
N ALA A 380 -16.11 8.29 -27.86
CA ALA A 380 -16.99 7.66 -28.84
C ALA A 380 -17.58 8.68 -29.82
N ASP A 381 -18.09 9.80 -29.29
CA ASP A 381 -18.65 10.90 -30.10
C ASP A 381 -17.60 11.51 -31.02
N THR A 382 -16.42 11.84 -30.47
CA THR A 382 -15.28 12.39 -31.24
C THR A 382 -14.85 11.45 -32.36
N LEU A 383 -14.78 10.14 -32.10
CA LEU A 383 -14.38 9.15 -33.10
C LEU A 383 -15.44 8.95 -34.18
N ALA A 384 -16.72 9.05 -33.85
CA ALA A 384 -17.82 8.94 -34.82
C ALA A 384 -17.83 10.10 -35.84
N GLN A 385 -17.39 11.30 -35.45
CA GLN A 385 -17.23 12.45 -36.36
C GLN A 385 -15.98 12.34 -37.25
N GLY A 386 -15.07 11.43 -36.91
CA GLY A 386 -13.90 11.10 -37.71
C GLY A 386 -12.72 12.08 -37.59
N PRO A 387 -11.65 11.85 -38.38
CA PRO A 387 -10.38 12.58 -38.25
C PRO A 387 -10.44 14.08 -38.56
N ALA A 388 -11.54 14.59 -39.09
CA ALA A 388 -11.71 16.04 -39.35
C ALA A 388 -12.13 16.83 -38.11
N ASP A 389 -12.64 16.18 -37.05
CA ASP A 389 -13.17 16.86 -35.86
C ASP A 389 -12.08 17.38 -34.92
N ALA A 390 -11.46 18.51 -35.29
CA ALA A 390 -10.45 19.17 -34.46
C ALA A 390 -11.01 19.64 -33.11
N GLY A 391 -12.30 20.04 -33.07
CA GLY A 391 -12.96 20.53 -31.87
C GLY A 391 -13.15 19.42 -30.83
N GLY A 392 -13.71 18.28 -31.23
CA GLY A 392 -13.87 17.11 -30.36
C GLY A 392 -12.54 16.57 -29.87
N ARG A 393 -11.50 16.54 -30.72
CA ARG A 393 -10.15 16.14 -30.28
C ARG A 393 -9.54 17.07 -29.24
N ALA A 394 -9.70 18.38 -29.40
CA ALA A 394 -9.23 19.34 -28.40
C ALA A 394 -9.99 19.18 -27.08
N ALA A 395 -11.31 18.98 -27.14
CA ALA A 395 -12.14 18.70 -25.97
C ALA A 395 -11.74 17.39 -25.28
N LEU A 396 -11.48 16.32 -26.05
CA LEU A 396 -11.02 15.04 -25.53
C LEU A 396 -9.64 15.16 -24.87
N GLY A 397 -8.72 15.91 -25.47
CA GLY A 397 -7.43 16.24 -24.86
C GLY A 397 -7.58 16.96 -23.51
N ALA A 398 -8.47 17.97 -23.46
CA ALA A 398 -8.77 18.67 -22.21
C ALA A 398 -9.43 17.76 -21.16
N GLU A 399 -10.32 16.85 -21.57
CA GLU A 399 -10.95 15.89 -20.67
C GLU A 399 -9.96 14.86 -20.13
N ILE A 400 -8.99 14.42 -20.93
CA ILE A 400 -7.88 13.57 -20.46
C ILE A 400 -7.13 14.26 -19.33
N GLU A 401 -6.84 15.56 -19.45
CA GLU A 401 -6.14 16.33 -18.43
C GLU A 401 -6.87 16.38 -17.07
N THR A 402 -8.22 16.32 -17.07
CA THR A 402 -8.98 16.27 -15.80
C THR A 402 -8.79 14.96 -15.04
N HIS A 403 -8.28 13.91 -15.70
CA HIS A 403 -8.02 12.60 -15.10
C HIS A 403 -6.65 12.50 -14.42
N ARG A 404 -5.88 13.60 -14.32
CA ARG A 404 -4.55 13.59 -13.72
C ARG A 404 -4.52 12.97 -12.31
N GLU A 405 -5.52 13.24 -11.47
CA GLU A 405 -5.64 12.70 -10.10
C GLU A 405 -5.83 11.17 -10.03
N HIS A 406 -6.21 10.56 -11.14
CA HIS A 406 -6.30 9.10 -11.26
C HIS A 406 -4.90 8.46 -11.28
N PHE A 407 -3.93 9.16 -11.86
CA PHE A 407 -2.58 8.66 -12.12
C PHE A 407 -1.55 9.25 -11.16
N LEU A 408 -1.72 10.52 -10.78
CA LEU A 408 -0.94 11.22 -9.78
C LEU A 408 -1.77 11.34 -8.52
N SER A 409 -1.31 10.72 -7.44
CA SER A 409 -2.04 10.72 -6.17
C SER A 409 -1.12 10.92 -4.96
N GLU A 410 -0.07 11.72 -5.10
CA GLU A 410 0.97 11.89 -4.07
C GLU A 410 0.39 12.34 -2.71
N GLY A 411 -0.63 13.19 -2.72
CA GLY A 411 -1.31 13.62 -1.49
C GLY A 411 -2.11 12.49 -0.84
N MET A 412 -2.75 11.60 -1.61
CA MET A 412 -3.36 10.37 -1.06
C MET A 412 -2.31 9.40 -0.52
N GLN A 413 -1.15 9.33 -1.16
CA GLN A 413 -0.09 8.38 -0.83
C GLN A 413 0.65 8.76 0.46
N LEU A 414 0.87 10.06 0.72
CA LEU A 414 1.71 10.55 1.82
C LEU A 414 0.98 11.48 2.81
N GLY A 415 -0.14 12.09 2.41
CA GLY A 415 -0.80 13.20 3.12
C GLY A 415 -1.93 12.82 4.08
N PHE A 416 -2.24 11.52 4.24
CA PHE A 416 -3.24 11.10 5.23
C PHE A 416 -2.73 11.31 6.67
N THR A 417 -3.64 11.62 7.58
CA THR A 417 -3.33 11.89 9.00
C THR A 417 -4.19 11.01 9.92
N TYR A 418 -3.62 10.61 11.05
CA TYR A 418 -4.30 9.80 12.08
C TYR A 418 -4.83 10.65 13.25
N GLY A 419 -5.76 10.06 14.00
CA GLY A 419 -6.30 10.64 15.25
C GLY A 419 -7.49 11.57 15.03
N PRO A 420 -8.39 11.72 16.02
CA PRO A 420 -9.58 12.56 15.90
C PRO A 420 -9.28 14.06 16.11
N PRO A 421 -9.88 14.95 15.29
CA PRO A 421 -10.59 14.60 14.07
C PRO A 421 -9.60 14.13 13.00
N VAL A 422 -9.87 12.98 12.37
CA VAL A 422 -9.14 12.56 11.17
C VAL A 422 -9.36 13.68 10.17
N GLN A 423 -8.30 14.33 9.72
CA GLN A 423 -8.47 15.37 8.71
C GLN A 423 -9.10 14.72 7.48
N GLY A 424 -10.00 15.45 6.81
CA GLY A 424 -10.72 14.94 5.63
C GLY A 424 -9.77 14.47 4.51
N ALA A 425 -10.33 14.02 3.39
CA ALA A 425 -9.52 13.58 2.26
C ALA A 425 -8.48 14.66 1.90
N PRO A 426 -7.18 14.30 1.79
CA PRO A 426 -6.16 15.24 1.36
C PRO A 426 -6.42 15.66 -0.09
N ASP A 427 -5.79 16.75 -0.53
CA ASP A 427 -5.67 17.03 -1.96
C ASP A 427 -5.08 15.78 -2.65
N PRO A 428 -5.75 15.17 -3.63
CA PRO A 428 -5.23 13.95 -4.23
C PRO A 428 -3.88 14.14 -4.90
N LEU A 429 -3.69 15.25 -5.61
CA LEU A 429 -2.53 15.53 -6.45
C LEU A 429 -1.32 15.97 -5.63
N HIS A 430 -1.53 16.80 -4.61
CA HIS A 430 -0.46 17.54 -3.95
C HIS A 430 -0.28 17.13 -2.49
N TYR A 431 0.90 16.58 -2.18
CA TYR A 431 1.31 16.37 -0.80
C TYR A 431 1.85 17.66 -0.19
N THR A 432 1.27 18.07 0.93
CA THR A 432 1.78 19.16 1.78
C THR A 432 2.35 18.57 3.08
N PRO A 433 3.66 18.69 3.36
CA PRO A 433 4.23 18.24 4.62
C PRO A 433 3.60 18.94 5.82
N SER A 434 3.36 18.19 6.90
CA SER A 434 2.77 18.71 8.12
C SER A 434 3.49 18.18 9.35
N LEU A 435 3.61 19.03 10.38
CA LEU A 435 4.08 18.64 11.71
C LEU A 435 2.92 18.41 12.69
N ALA A 436 1.67 18.42 12.22
CA ALA A 436 0.53 18.13 13.06
C ALA A 436 0.61 16.70 13.62
N PRO A 437 0.22 16.47 14.89
CA PRO A 437 0.01 15.12 15.41
C PRO A 437 -0.89 14.31 14.47
N GLY A 438 -0.52 13.05 14.21
CA GLY A 438 -1.17 12.17 13.26
C GLY A 438 -0.58 12.20 11.85
N ALA A 439 0.10 13.26 11.44
CA ALA A 439 0.75 13.34 10.14
C ALA A 439 1.98 12.44 10.05
N ARG A 440 2.31 11.99 8.83
CA ARG A 440 3.58 11.32 8.53
C ARG A 440 4.74 12.28 8.80
N LEU A 441 5.82 11.81 9.42
CA LEU A 441 7.04 12.60 9.58
C LEU A 441 7.54 13.09 8.20
N PRO A 442 7.74 14.40 7.99
CA PRO A 442 8.27 14.89 6.73
C PRO A 442 9.68 14.37 6.44
N HIS A 443 9.87 13.86 5.22
CA HIS A 443 11.18 13.53 4.69
C HIS A 443 12.05 14.78 4.51
N ALA A 444 13.32 14.67 4.86
CA ALA A 444 14.40 15.43 4.26
C ALA A 444 15.68 14.59 4.22
N TRP A 445 16.54 14.91 3.26
CA TRP A 445 17.92 14.43 3.23
C TRP A 445 18.81 15.32 4.08
N PHE A 446 19.69 14.69 4.84
CA PHE A 446 20.76 15.35 5.58
C PHE A 446 22.00 14.46 5.59
N THR A 447 23.16 15.07 5.84
CA THR A 447 24.42 14.33 6.01
C THR A 447 24.74 14.17 7.49
N ALA A 448 24.97 12.93 7.93
CA ALA A 448 25.45 12.62 9.27
C ALA A 448 26.59 11.60 9.21
N ALA A 449 27.69 11.90 9.92
CA ALA A 449 28.90 11.08 9.92
C ALA A 449 29.42 10.72 8.50
N GLY A 450 29.31 11.66 7.56
CA GLY A 450 29.74 11.47 6.16
C GLY A 450 28.79 10.65 5.29
N ALA A 451 27.65 10.20 5.81
CA ALA A 451 26.63 9.46 5.06
C ALA A 451 25.35 10.28 4.89
N ARG A 452 24.79 10.25 3.67
CA ARG A 452 23.48 10.83 3.38
C ARG A 452 22.38 9.93 3.97
N ARG A 453 21.49 10.52 4.77
CA ARG A 453 20.41 9.81 5.47
C ARG A 453 19.09 10.56 5.34
N SER A 454 18.00 9.81 5.35
CA SER A 454 16.67 10.40 5.46
C SER A 454 16.31 10.65 6.92
N THR A 455 15.54 11.70 7.20
CA THR A 455 14.87 11.88 8.51
C THR A 455 14.02 10.68 8.90
N LEU A 456 13.49 9.93 7.93
CA LEU A 456 12.72 8.71 8.17
C LEU A 456 13.58 7.54 8.68
N ASP A 457 14.87 7.53 8.34
CA ASP A 457 15.84 6.52 8.79
C ASP A 457 16.24 6.71 10.27
N LEU A 458 15.69 7.72 10.94
CA LEU A 458 15.91 7.99 12.37
C LEU A 458 14.86 7.32 13.26
N VAL A 459 13.75 6.87 12.69
CA VAL A 459 12.62 6.31 13.45
C VAL A 459 12.96 4.89 13.91
N ASP A 460 12.79 4.64 15.20
CA ASP A 460 12.92 3.33 15.82
C ASP A 460 11.66 2.48 15.56
N LEU A 461 11.83 1.21 15.20
CA LEU A 461 10.72 0.32 14.83
C LEU A 461 9.91 -0.20 16.03
N LYS A 462 10.44 -0.10 17.25
CA LYS A 462 9.82 -0.65 18.47
C LYS A 462 9.36 0.43 19.45
N ARG A 463 10.09 1.55 19.51
CA ARG A 463 9.88 2.64 20.48
C ARG A 463 9.58 3.94 19.77
N CYS A 464 8.87 4.84 20.44
CA CYS A 464 8.70 6.19 19.92
C CYS A 464 10.07 6.90 19.87
N THR A 465 10.34 7.66 18.81
CA THR A 465 11.58 8.42 18.66
C THR A 465 11.32 9.90 18.92
N LEU A 466 12.01 10.49 19.88
CA LEU A 466 12.09 11.94 20.05
C LEU A 466 13.23 12.47 19.17
N LEU A 467 12.89 13.23 18.13
CA LEU A 467 13.86 13.98 17.33
C LEU A 467 14.15 15.30 18.04
N ALA A 468 15.42 15.53 18.36
CA ALA A 468 15.88 16.77 18.98
C ALA A 468 17.24 17.21 18.43
N CYS A 469 17.58 18.47 18.65
CA CYS A 469 18.90 19.00 18.36
C CYS A 469 19.95 18.54 19.39
N GLN A 470 21.16 18.21 18.94
CA GLN A 470 22.29 17.71 19.72
C GLN A 470 22.72 18.70 20.81
N GLY A 471 22.63 20.01 20.53
CA GLY A 471 22.89 21.06 21.50
C GLY A 471 21.96 21.00 22.73
N HIS A 472 20.77 20.40 22.57
CA HIS A 472 19.78 20.20 23.61
C HIS A 472 19.65 18.73 24.05
N ALA A 473 20.48 17.83 23.51
CA ALA A 473 20.35 16.39 23.75
C ALA A 473 20.51 16.03 25.23
N THR A 474 21.42 16.66 25.96
CA THR A 474 21.60 16.40 27.40
C THR A 474 20.34 16.71 28.18
N GLN A 475 19.67 17.82 27.88
CA GLN A 475 18.43 18.24 28.53
C GLN A 475 17.28 17.28 28.20
N TRP A 476 17.14 16.89 26.93
CA TRP A 476 16.12 15.92 26.51
C TRP A 476 16.38 14.52 27.05
N ARG A 477 17.63 14.05 27.11
CA ARG A 477 17.96 12.76 27.77
C ARG A 477 17.54 12.76 29.23
N ALA A 478 17.81 13.84 29.95
CA ALA A 478 17.38 13.97 31.33
C ALA A 478 15.84 13.98 31.45
N ALA A 479 15.14 14.66 30.55
CA ALA A 479 13.67 14.69 30.54
C ALA A 479 13.04 13.33 30.21
N LEU A 480 13.73 12.49 29.42
CA LEU A 480 13.30 11.16 29.00
C LEU A 480 13.76 10.02 29.93
N ALA A 481 14.56 10.29 30.97
CA ALA A 481 15.20 9.24 31.79
C ALA A 481 14.21 8.20 32.35
N ASP A 482 12.99 8.62 32.65
CA ASP A 482 11.91 7.78 33.20
C ASP A 482 10.85 7.40 32.15
N LEU A 483 11.12 7.61 30.86
CA LEU A 483 10.20 7.34 29.75
C LEU A 483 10.79 6.23 28.82
N PRO A 484 10.76 4.95 29.23
CA PRO A 484 11.46 3.86 28.54
C PRO A 484 10.93 3.58 27.13
N GLU A 485 9.67 3.91 26.84
CA GLU A 485 9.07 3.72 25.51
C GLU A 485 9.47 4.80 24.49
N CYS A 486 10.42 5.66 24.86
CA CYS A 486 10.95 6.70 24.00
C CYS A 486 12.48 6.61 23.85
N THR A 487 12.97 6.67 22.62
CA THR A 487 14.38 6.80 22.28
C THR A 487 14.68 8.22 21.78
N LEU A 488 15.88 8.73 22.05
CA LEU A 488 16.31 10.03 21.56
C LEU A 488 17.15 9.86 20.30
N ALA A 489 16.71 10.45 19.19
CA ALA A 489 17.55 10.67 18.01
C ALA A 489 18.01 12.14 17.99
N ALA A 490 19.25 12.35 18.39
CA ALA A 490 19.85 13.67 18.48
C ALA A 490 20.62 14.02 17.19
N LEU A 491 20.19 15.08 16.53
CA LEU A 491 20.74 15.60 15.28
C LEU A 491 21.72 16.75 15.55
N PRO A 492 22.88 16.87 14.86
CA PRO A 492 23.84 17.95 15.10
C PRO A 492 23.22 19.36 15.17
N LEU A 493 23.82 20.28 15.94
CA LEU A 493 23.29 21.64 16.12
C LEU A 493 23.11 22.38 14.79
N VAL A 494 24.08 22.20 13.90
CA VAL A 494 23.98 22.60 12.50
C VAL A 494 23.81 21.31 11.69
N VAL A 495 22.56 20.96 11.41
CA VAL A 495 22.25 20.00 10.35
C VAL A 495 22.00 20.77 9.08
N ASP A 496 22.80 20.44 8.06
CA ASP A 496 22.58 20.89 6.70
C ASP A 496 21.59 19.94 6.03
N PHE A 497 20.37 20.43 5.86
CA PHE A 497 19.34 19.73 5.10
C PHE A 497 19.42 20.20 3.66
N GLU A 498 19.29 19.26 2.72
CA GLU A 498 19.34 19.59 1.28
C GLU A 498 18.14 20.45 0.80
N SER A 499 17.15 20.66 1.67
CA SER A 499 15.95 21.45 1.44
C SER A 499 15.50 22.13 2.73
N ASP A 500 14.63 23.15 2.62
CA ASP A 500 13.96 23.77 3.77
C ASP A 500 13.03 22.78 4.48
N TRP A 501 13.60 22.00 5.40
CA TRP A 501 12.87 20.98 6.13
C TRP A 501 12.01 21.61 7.24
N LEU A 502 10.70 21.33 7.20
CA LEU A 502 9.70 21.91 8.10
C LEU A 502 10.05 21.72 9.60
N GLY A 503 10.68 20.60 9.96
CA GLY A 503 11.11 20.32 11.34
C GLY A 503 12.30 21.15 11.82
N ALA A 504 13.10 21.73 10.93
CA ALA A 504 14.37 22.36 11.28
C ALA A 504 14.20 23.53 12.26
N ALA A 505 13.17 24.37 12.07
CA ALA A 505 12.90 25.51 12.94
C ALA A 505 12.59 25.07 14.39
N VAL A 506 11.77 24.02 14.54
CA VAL A 506 11.43 23.45 15.85
C VAL A 506 12.69 22.94 16.57
N LEU A 507 13.51 22.16 15.87
CA LEU A 507 14.71 21.58 16.48
C LEU A 507 15.76 22.64 16.85
N ARG A 508 15.95 23.65 15.99
CA ARG A 508 16.90 24.77 16.24
C ARG A 508 16.49 25.65 17.42
N ALA A 509 15.18 25.79 17.68
CA ALA A 509 14.66 26.52 18.83
C ALA A 509 14.77 25.75 20.17
N GLY A 510 15.33 24.52 20.17
CA GLY A 510 15.41 23.65 21.34
C GLY A 510 14.15 22.81 21.57
N GLY A 511 13.20 22.84 20.63
CA GLY A 511 12.04 21.96 20.59
C GLY A 511 12.38 20.53 20.18
N ALA A 512 11.34 19.70 20.11
CA ALA A 512 11.45 18.31 19.74
C ALA A 512 10.18 17.78 19.05
N ILE A 513 10.33 16.70 18.28
CA ILE A 513 9.25 16.03 17.55
C ILE A 513 9.23 14.57 18.01
N LEU A 514 8.13 14.15 18.64
CA LEU A 514 7.90 12.76 19.04
C LEU A 514 7.23 12.02 17.88
N VAL A 515 7.86 10.94 17.42
CA VAL A 515 7.46 10.14 16.28
C VAL A 515 7.20 8.71 16.74
N ARG A 516 6.09 8.12 16.31
CA ARG A 516 5.73 6.72 16.58
C ARG A 516 6.58 5.75 15.77
N PRO A 517 6.59 4.45 16.13
CA PRO A 517 7.29 3.43 15.35
C PRO A 517 6.86 3.31 13.89
N ASP A 518 5.61 3.69 13.58
CA ASP A 518 5.12 3.73 12.20
C ASP A 518 5.45 5.04 11.45
N GLY A 519 6.26 5.92 12.04
CA GLY A 519 6.69 7.17 11.41
C GLY A 519 5.64 8.29 11.42
N HIS A 520 4.54 8.13 12.17
CA HIS A 520 3.56 9.20 12.38
C HIS A 520 3.91 10.04 13.61
N ILE A 521 3.72 11.35 13.52
CA ILE A 521 4.01 12.29 14.59
C ILE A 521 2.99 12.11 15.71
N ALA A 522 3.45 11.86 16.93
CA ALA A 522 2.60 11.84 18.12
C ALA A 522 2.47 13.23 18.76
N ARG A 523 3.56 14.00 18.76
CA ARG A 523 3.61 15.32 19.40
C ARG A 523 4.73 16.19 18.85
N VAL A 524 4.52 17.51 18.86
CA VAL A 524 5.57 18.51 18.66
C VAL A 524 5.59 19.44 19.85
N VAL A 525 6.78 19.73 20.37
CA VAL A 525 7.00 20.64 21.51
C VAL A 525 8.04 21.69 21.13
N GLN A 526 7.85 22.93 21.59
CA GLN A 526 8.65 24.08 21.13
C GLN A 526 9.96 24.27 21.91
N ARG A 527 10.07 23.69 23.11
CA ARG A 527 11.27 23.77 23.97
C ARG A 527 11.25 22.65 25.01
N CYS A 528 12.40 22.40 25.63
CA CYS A 528 12.50 21.47 26.75
C CYS A 528 12.15 22.16 28.07
N ASP A 529 10.93 21.93 28.57
CA ASP A 529 10.46 22.37 29.88
C ASP A 529 9.51 21.32 30.52
N ALA A 530 9.03 21.59 31.74
CA ALA A 530 8.15 20.67 32.46
C ALA A 530 6.81 20.42 31.72
N GLN A 531 6.28 21.43 31.03
CA GLN A 531 5.04 21.31 30.27
C GLN A 531 5.24 20.42 29.03
N ALA A 532 6.35 20.58 28.32
CA ALA A 532 6.72 19.73 27.20
C ALA A 532 6.91 18.28 27.66
N ARG A 533 7.60 18.04 28.78
CA ARG A 533 7.74 16.69 29.36
C ARG A 533 6.38 16.07 29.67
N ALA A 534 5.49 16.80 30.33
CA ALA A 534 4.14 16.31 30.64
C ALA A 534 3.34 15.99 29.37
N ALA A 535 3.44 16.82 28.32
CA ALA A 535 2.77 16.59 27.04
C ALA A 535 3.33 15.36 26.29
N LEU A 536 4.64 15.13 26.35
CA LEU A 536 5.27 13.93 25.79
C LEU A 536 4.82 12.68 26.54
N GLN A 537 4.86 12.71 27.87
CA GLN A 537 4.38 11.63 28.73
C GLN A 537 2.92 11.29 28.44
N ALA A 538 2.03 12.28 28.42
CA ALA A 538 0.61 12.07 28.09
C ALA A 538 0.40 11.48 26.69
N SER A 539 1.29 11.77 25.74
CA SER A 539 1.22 11.18 24.39
C SER A 539 1.65 9.73 24.38
N LEU A 540 2.63 9.34 25.20
CA LEU A 540 3.03 7.94 25.38
C LEU A 540 1.95 7.16 26.15
N GLU A 541 1.40 7.73 27.22
CA GLU A 541 0.28 7.14 27.97
C GLU A 541 -0.97 6.99 27.09
N GLY A 542 -1.26 7.96 26.23
CA GLY A 542 -2.36 7.90 25.26
C GLY A 542 -2.19 6.82 24.18
N LEU A 543 -0.96 6.34 23.94
CA LEU A 543 -0.68 5.16 23.13
C LEU A 543 -0.84 3.85 23.93
N ALA A 544 -1.36 3.92 25.16
CA ALA A 544 -1.61 2.79 26.06
C ALA A 544 -0.36 1.94 26.35
N PHE A 545 0.81 2.57 26.41
CA PHE A 545 2.02 1.91 26.91
C PHE A 545 1.91 1.64 28.42
N GLU A 546 2.26 0.43 28.85
CA GLU A 546 2.35 0.08 30.28
C GLU A 546 3.62 0.70 30.88
N ALA A 547 3.53 1.26 32.09
CA ALA A 547 4.71 1.71 32.81
C ALA A 547 5.63 0.49 33.04
N ALA A 548 6.91 0.60 32.66
CA ALA A 548 7.86 -0.49 32.82
C ALA A 548 7.79 -1.00 34.27
N SER A 549 7.34 -2.24 34.44
CA SER A 549 7.42 -2.92 35.72
C SER A 549 8.91 -3.01 36.05
N THR A 550 9.33 -2.30 37.09
CA THR A 550 10.62 -2.50 37.73
C THR A 550 10.63 -3.87 38.40
N ALA A 551 10.74 -4.92 37.60
CA ALA A 551 11.09 -6.24 38.08
C ALA A 551 12.59 -6.21 38.42
N ALA A 552 12.86 -6.10 39.72
CA ALA A 552 14.16 -6.33 40.33
C ALA A 552 14.58 -7.80 40.19
#